data_AF-A0A2G2K3E4-F1
#
_entry.id   AF-A0A2G2K3E4-F1
#
_cell.length_a   1.000
_cell.length_b   1.000
_cell.length_c   1.000
_cell.angle_alpha   90.00
_cell.angle_beta   90.00
_cell.angle_gamma   90.00
#
_symmetry.space_group_name_H-M   'P 1'
#
loop_
_entity.id
_entity.type
_entity.pdbx_description
1 polymer ?
#
loop_
_entity_poly.entity_id
_entity_poly.type
_entity_poly.pdbx_seq_one_letter_code
_entity_poly.pdbx_strand_id
1 'polypeptide(L)'
;MKKYISLFIILMSTLGIAQDIDVFMQFYGRYSYTAIGNTLNPAENNLVWFCETLPESTAPLNLTINQNIISAYIYWAGSGEGDTEVTLNGTDIIADDTLTVNYDDPNNGLLTYFSCFKDVTGLVQANGNGDYTLSNLDISNVLATTPGYCANRTNFAGWSIFVVYEDLSLPLNQVSIYHGLEIINRNEQEINILIENLNVLDNNGAKMGFLAWEGDNALNIMESLIFNGNVLESLPLNPGSNAFNGTNSFTNSTTSYNMDLDVYDIENFINVGDDTATIKLTTAADLIIINNIVTVLNSQLPDATVQVDDIILACDNKTIQVDYTVFNVNSTEILPADTPIAFYADGVLVANSVTEDDILIGDNESNTIVIALPGNISSTFSLLIVADDTGEGIGTVQETNETNNTTTIQINLLLSPVLTTLPNIETCDIGFNSATFDLTSSEYLLNIGTNSIEYYTSYDDAVNQINEIAIPSSYQNTTDPEIIYTRIDNLNCYQITSFALTTINCPPWIPSGFSPNSDGINDGFNIQGLLTIFEEFELKIFNRYGTLIYQGGDELGFWDGKSNKGINNVGSLLPVGTYYYVLYLNDLNYQKSLTGWVYMNY
;
A
#
# COMPACT_ATOMS: atom_id res chain seq x y z
N MET A 1 -14.45 -53.36 -17.22
CA MET A 1 -14.61 -52.36 -16.14
C MET A 1 -14.54 -50.97 -16.76
N LYS A 2 -15.69 -50.36 -17.06
CA LYS A 2 -15.79 -48.94 -17.40
C LYS A 2 -16.45 -48.27 -16.19
N LYS A 3 -15.70 -47.42 -15.48
CA LYS A 3 -16.23 -46.64 -14.35
C LYS A 3 -16.89 -45.39 -14.93
N TYR A 4 -18.20 -45.26 -14.72
CA TYR A 4 -18.91 -44.00 -14.94
C TYR A 4 -18.68 -43.12 -13.71
N ILE A 5 -18.21 -41.89 -13.93
CA ILE A 5 -18.15 -40.84 -12.93
C ILE A 5 -19.46 -40.07 -13.06
N SER A 6 -20.35 -40.24 -12.08
CA SER A 6 -21.55 -39.41 -11.94
C SER A 6 -21.16 -38.13 -11.22
N LEU A 7 -21.24 -37.00 -11.92
CA LEU A 7 -21.10 -35.66 -11.37
C LEU A 7 -22.44 -35.28 -10.74
N PHE A 8 -22.49 -35.21 -9.40
CA PHE A 8 -23.65 -34.72 -8.65
C PHE A 8 -23.49 -33.20 -8.53
N ILE A 9 -24.25 -32.43 -9.31
CA ILE A 9 -24.37 -30.98 -9.13
C ILE A 9 -25.42 -30.77 -8.04
N ILE A 10 -24.95 -30.37 -6.86
CA ILE A 10 -25.82 -29.91 -5.78
C ILE A 10 -26.20 -28.47 -6.13
N LEU A 11 -27.44 -28.27 -6.54
CA LEU A 11 -28.05 -26.94 -6.66
C LEU A 11 -28.31 -26.47 -5.21
N MET A 12 -27.47 -25.56 -4.70
CA MET A 12 -27.77 -24.83 -3.47
C MET A 12 -28.86 -23.82 -3.82
N SER A 13 -30.09 -24.11 -3.39
CA SER A 13 -31.15 -23.11 -3.29
C SER A 13 -30.78 -22.17 -2.15
N THR A 14 -30.45 -20.92 -2.47
CA THR A 14 -30.41 -19.82 -1.51
C THR A 14 -31.84 -19.59 -1.03
N LEU A 15 -32.16 -20.05 0.18
CA LEU A 15 -33.36 -19.59 0.88
C LEU A 15 -33.10 -18.12 1.24
N GLY A 16 -33.79 -17.20 0.56
CA GLY A 16 -33.79 -15.78 0.92
C GLY A 16 -34.42 -15.62 2.29
N ILE A 17 -33.61 -15.26 3.28
CA ILE A 17 -34.07 -14.75 4.57
C ILE A 17 -34.29 -13.24 4.34
N ALA A 18 -35.36 -12.68 4.91
CA ALA A 18 -35.57 -11.23 4.94
C ALA A 18 -34.28 -10.53 5.42
N GLN A 19 -33.96 -9.40 4.81
CA GLN A 19 -32.73 -8.66 5.13
C GLN A 19 -33.12 -7.45 5.97
N ASP A 20 -32.65 -7.47 7.22
CA ASP A 20 -32.88 -6.41 8.21
C ASP A 20 -32.50 -5.05 7.62
N ILE A 21 -33.28 -4.02 7.94
CA ILE A 21 -32.95 -2.65 7.55
C ILE A 21 -31.74 -2.17 8.36
N ASP A 22 -30.60 -2.09 7.67
CA ASP A 22 -29.32 -1.66 8.25
C ASP A 22 -28.79 -0.40 7.56
N VAL A 23 -27.84 0.27 8.23
CA VAL A 23 -27.18 1.45 7.67
C VAL A 23 -26.42 1.07 6.39
N PHE A 24 -26.73 1.76 5.29
CA PHE A 24 -26.13 1.52 4.00
C PHE A 24 -25.08 2.58 3.67
N MET A 25 -25.47 3.85 3.74
CA MET A 25 -24.59 4.97 3.41
C MET A 25 -24.86 6.17 4.29
N GLN A 26 -23.80 6.90 4.63
CA GLN A 26 -23.86 8.11 5.45
C GLN A 26 -23.12 9.24 4.74
N PHE A 27 -23.71 10.44 4.76
CA PHE A 27 -23.14 11.65 4.17
C PHE A 27 -23.03 12.72 5.24
N TYR A 28 -21.84 13.27 5.41
CA TYR A 28 -21.52 14.26 6.45
C TYR A 28 -21.14 15.59 5.80
N GLY A 29 -21.91 16.64 6.06
CA GLY A 29 -21.66 17.94 5.45
C GLY A 29 -22.95 18.74 5.32
N ARG A 30 -22.99 19.70 4.38
CA ARG A 30 -24.18 20.51 4.14
C ARG A 30 -25.15 19.78 3.20
N TYR A 31 -25.55 18.59 3.63
CA TYR A 31 -26.35 17.67 2.84
C TYR A 31 -27.79 17.58 3.33
N SER A 32 -28.67 17.23 2.40
CA SER A 32 -30.06 16.83 2.63
C SER A 32 -30.46 15.92 1.47
N TYR A 33 -31.68 15.42 1.48
CA TYR A 33 -32.20 14.57 0.41
C TYR A 33 -33.57 15.05 -0.08
N THR A 34 -33.90 14.61 -1.29
CA THR A 34 -35.25 14.58 -1.84
C THR A 34 -35.49 13.19 -2.42
N ALA A 35 -36.76 12.82 -2.65
CA ALA A 35 -37.08 11.62 -3.40
C ALA A 35 -38.08 11.92 -4.52
N ILE A 36 -38.01 11.13 -5.58
CA ILE A 36 -39.00 11.08 -6.66
C ILE A 36 -39.40 9.64 -6.86
N GLY A 37 -40.59 9.37 -7.38
CA GLY A 37 -41.01 8.00 -7.63
C GLY A 37 -42.47 7.94 -8.00
N ASN A 38 -42.88 6.81 -8.53
CA ASN A 38 -44.28 6.60 -8.90
C ASN A 38 -44.63 5.11 -8.89
N THR A 39 -45.90 4.83 -8.63
CA THR A 39 -46.46 3.50 -8.74
C THR A 39 -46.73 3.12 -10.20
N LEU A 40 -46.75 1.83 -10.49
CA LEU A 40 -47.29 1.26 -11.74
C LEU A 40 -48.67 0.65 -11.51
N ASN A 41 -49.23 0.78 -10.30
CA ASN A 41 -50.60 0.38 -10.02
C ASN A 41 -51.58 1.41 -10.61
N PRO A 42 -52.59 1.00 -11.39
CA PRO A 42 -53.58 1.94 -11.95
C PRO A 42 -54.56 2.49 -10.90
N ALA A 43 -54.69 1.83 -9.74
CA ALA A 43 -55.54 2.20 -8.63
C ALA A 43 -55.07 1.48 -7.34
N GLU A 44 -55.66 1.81 -6.20
CA GLU A 44 -55.47 1.07 -4.95
C GLU A 44 -56.13 -0.32 -5.04
N ASN A 45 -55.35 -1.37 -4.79
CA ASN A 45 -55.74 -2.76 -5.00
C ASN A 45 -56.89 -3.24 -4.08
N ASN A 46 -57.07 -2.67 -2.88
CA ASN A 46 -58.20 -2.98 -2.00
C ASN A 46 -59.50 -2.25 -2.35
N LEU A 47 -59.44 -1.13 -3.07
CA LEU A 47 -60.61 -0.37 -3.52
C LEU A 47 -61.08 -0.75 -4.93
N VAL A 48 -60.15 -1.10 -5.83
CA VAL A 48 -60.41 -1.40 -7.24
C VAL A 48 -59.76 -2.73 -7.63
N TRP A 49 -60.48 -3.57 -8.37
CA TRP A 49 -59.91 -4.82 -8.90
C TRP A 49 -59.12 -4.60 -10.19
N PHE A 50 -57.85 -4.98 -10.17
CA PHE A 50 -56.97 -5.14 -11.32
C PHE A 50 -55.95 -6.26 -11.03
N CYS A 51 -55.30 -6.77 -12.07
CA CYS A 51 -54.26 -7.80 -11.96
C CYS A 51 -53.23 -7.63 -13.08
N GLU A 52 -52.89 -6.38 -13.37
CA GLU A 52 -51.93 -5.94 -14.37
C GLU A 52 -51.31 -4.62 -13.92
N THR A 53 -50.09 -4.35 -14.36
CA THR A 53 -49.38 -3.09 -14.10
C THR A 53 -49.48 -2.17 -15.30
N LEU A 54 -49.31 -0.87 -15.05
CA LEU A 54 -49.06 0.11 -16.11
C LEU A 54 -47.71 -0.22 -16.78
N PRO A 55 -47.55 0.03 -18.09
CA PRO A 55 -46.32 -0.28 -18.80
C PRO A 55 -45.15 0.65 -18.45
N GLU A 56 -45.46 1.85 -17.96
CA GLU A 56 -44.49 2.86 -17.53
C GLU A 56 -45.14 3.85 -16.56
N SER A 57 -44.33 4.52 -15.76
CA SER A 57 -44.75 5.65 -14.93
C SER A 57 -43.64 6.69 -14.79
N THR A 58 -44.02 7.93 -14.51
CA THR A 58 -43.11 9.10 -14.57
C THR A 58 -43.17 9.91 -13.27
N ALA A 59 -42.04 10.43 -12.83
CA ALA A 59 -41.93 11.38 -11.72
C ALA A 59 -40.92 12.51 -12.03
N PRO A 60 -41.23 13.78 -11.69
CA PRO A 60 -40.34 14.91 -11.97
C PRO A 60 -39.30 15.14 -10.86
N LEU A 61 -38.03 15.34 -11.23
CA LEU A 61 -36.99 15.88 -10.35
C LEU A 61 -36.88 17.39 -10.50
N ASN A 62 -37.03 18.12 -9.39
CA ASN A 62 -36.99 19.57 -9.35
C ASN A 62 -36.10 20.08 -8.21
N LEU A 63 -34.78 20.05 -8.41
CA LEU A 63 -33.79 20.67 -7.51
C LEU A 63 -33.62 22.16 -7.82
N THR A 64 -33.30 22.96 -6.80
CA THR A 64 -32.92 24.36 -7.00
C THR A 64 -31.48 24.48 -7.50
N ILE A 65 -31.09 25.65 -8.02
CA ILE A 65 -29.74 25.85 -8.58
C ILE A 65 -28.61 25.75 -7.54
N ASN A 66 -28.94 25.83 -6.25
CA ASN A 66 -27.97 25.70 -5.16
C ASN A 66 -27.84 24.25 -4.66
N GLN A 67 -28.65 23.33 -5.17
CA GLN A 67 -28.69 21.93 -4.76
C GLN A 67 -27.89 21.08 -5.75
N ASN A 68 -26.66 20.73 -5.38
CA ASN A 68 -25.76 19.92 -6.19
C ASN A 68 -25.96 18.43 -5.86
N ILE A 69 -26.20 17.59 -6.87
CA ILE A 69 -26.42 16.15 -6.68
C ILE A 69 -25.12 15.47 -6.25
N ILE A 70 -25.13 14.82 -5.09
CA ILE A 70 -24.00 14.05 -4.54
C ILE A 70 -24.17 12.56 -4.84
N SER A 71 -25.37 12.03 -4.62
CA SER A 71 -25.70 10.64 -4.93
C SER A 71 -27.16 10.48 -5.34
N ALA A 72 -27.45 9.41 -6.08
CA ALA A 72 -28.82 9.02 -6.42
C ALA A 72 -28.98 7.49 -6.48
N TYR A 73 -29.92 6.97 -5.71
CA TYR A 73 -30.21 5.55 -5.59
C TYR A 73 -31.62 5.24 -6.04
N ILE A 74 -31.76 4.34 -7.02
CA ILE A 74 -33.06 3.89 -7.48
C ILE A 74 -33.43 2.56 -6.82
N TYR A 75 -34.69 2.46 -6.44
CA TYR A 75 -35.37 1.26 -5.99
C TYR A 75 -36.52 0.97 -6.93
N TRP A 76 -36.69 -0.28 -7.33
CA TRP A 76 -37.92 -0.73 -7.98
C TRP A 76 -38.32 -2.08 -7.42
N ALA A 77 -39.62 -2.26 -7.22
CA ALA A 77 -40.15 -3.37 -6.46
C ALA A 77 -41.46 -3.86 -7.05
N GLY A 78 -41.84 -5.09 -6.70
CA GLY A 78 -43.12 -5.64 -7.08
C GLY A 78 -43.36 -7.05 -6.56
N SER A 79 -44.49 -7.62 -6.98
CA SER A 79 -44.83 -9.01 -6.71
C SER A 79 -43.92 -9.99 -7.47
N GLY A 80 -43.52 -11.08 -6.81
CA GLY A 80 -42.69 -12.14 -7.38
C GLY A 80 -41.25 -12.17 -6.86
N GLU A 81 -40.40 -12.90 -7.58
CA GLU A 81 -39.02 -13.18 -7.19
C GLU A 81 -38.00 -12.12 -7.67
N GLY A 82 -38.41 -11.17 -8.52
CA GLY A 82 -37.49 -10.17 -9.07
C GLY A 82 -37.56 -10.03 -10.58
N ASP A 83 -37.78 -8.81 -11.05
CA ASP A 83 -37.36 -8.36 -12.38
C ASP A 83 -36.12 -7.49 -12.21
N THR A 84 -34.95 -8.03 -12.56
CA THR A 84 -33.66 -7.42 -12.25
C THR A 84 -33.21 -6.39 -13.29
N GLU A 85 -33.96 -6.19 -14.37
CA GLU A 85 -33.60 -5.28 -15.46
C GLU A 85 -34.79 -4.40 -15.83
N VAL A 86 -34.61 -3.08 -15.77
CA VAL A 86 -35.65 -2.09 -16.10
C VAL A 86 -35.04 -0.98 -16.96
N THR A 87 -35.87 -0.14 -17.55
CA THR A 87 -35.41 0.99 -18.37
C THR A 87 -35.75 2.31 -17.68
N LEU A 88 -34.74 3.14 -17.41
CA LEU A 88 -34.89 4.49 -16.85
C LEU A 88 -34.50 5.53 -17.91
N ASN A 89 -35.43 6.40 -18.30
CA ASN A 89 -35.22 7.42 -19.34
C ASN A 89 -34.62 6.86 -20.65
N GLY A 90 -35.05 5.65 -21.04
CA GLY A 90 -34.58 4.97 -22.24
C GLY A 90 -33.20 4.29 -22.11
N THR A 91 -32.62 4.26 -20.91
CA THR A 91 -31.38 3.53 -20.59
C THR A 91 -31.72 2.29 -19.78
N ASP A 92 -31.33 1.11 -20.27
CA ASP A 92 -31.49 -0.14 -19.53
C ASP A 92 -30.51 -0.18 -18.34
N ILE A 93 -31.03 -0.50 -17.17
CA ILE A 93 -30.29 -0.64 -15.92
C ILE A 93 -30.55 -2.01 -15.31
N ILE A 94 -29.50 -2.61 -14.75
CA ILE A 94 -29.54 -3.94 -14.12
C ILE A 94 -29.26 -3.75 -12.63
N ALA A 95 -30.05 -4.37 -11.76
CA ALA A 95 -29.90 -4.27 -10.32
C ALA A 95 -28.48 -4.61 -9.83
N ASP A 96 -27.94 -3.80 -8.92
CA ASP A 96 -26.73 -4.13 -8.16
C ASP A 96 -27.05 -5.12 -7.05
N ASP A 97 -28.25 -5.03 -6.48
CA ASP A 97 -28.76 -5.95 -5.46
C ASP A 97 -30.26 -6.23 -5.64
N THR A 98 -30.72 -7.39 -5.19
CA THR A 98 -32.12 -7.80 -5.23
C THR A 98 -32.49 -8.51 -3.93
N LEU A 99 -33.39 -7.88 -3.19
CA LEU A 99 -33.92 -8.33 -1.91
C LEU A 99 -35.27 -9.00 -2.12
N THR A 100 -35.59 -9.99 -1.30
CA THR A 100 -36.93 -10.62 -1.28
C THR A 100 -37.46 -10.79 0.12
N VAL A 101 -38.78 -10.71 0.25
CA VAL A 101 -39.55 -11.03 1.47
C VAL A 101 -40.71 -11.93 1.13
N ASN A 102 -41.12 -12.74 2.10
CA ASN A 102 -42.17 -13.73 1.93
C ASN A 102 -43.34 -13.43 2.85
N TYR A 103 -44.56 -13.52 2.31
CA TYR A 103 -45.80 -13.49 3.06
C TYR A 103 -46.51 -14.84 2.94
N ASP A 104 -46.60 -15.58 4.04
CA ASP A 104 -47.35 -16.85 4.09
C ASP A 104 -48.83 -16.57 4.36
N ASP A 105 -49.62 -16.48 3.28
CA ASP A 105 -51.06 -16.26 3.39
C ASP A 105 -51.82 -17.58 3.63
N PRO A 106 -52.61 -17.70 4.71
CA PRO A 106 -53.44 -18.86 5.01
C PRO A 106 -54.34 -19.36 3.87
N ASN A 107 -54.77 -18.51 2.94
CA ASN A 107 -55.70 -18.85 1.87
C ASN A 107 -55.03 -18.95 0.50
N ASN A 108 -53.95 -18.21 0.28
CA ASN A 108 -53.29 -18.04 -1.02
C ASN A 108 -51.88 -18.67 -1.07
N GLY A 109 -51.37 -19.17 0.06
CA GLY A 109 -50.04 -19.75 0.18
C GLY A 109 -48.93 -18.70 0.27
N LEU A 110 -47.69 -19.14 0.02
CA LEU A 110 -46.52 -18.28 0.05
C LEU A 110 -46.52 -17.31 -1.13
N LEU A 111 -46.48 -16.01 -0.83
CA LEU A 111 -46.36 -14.91 -1.79
C LEU A 111 -45.02 -14.20 -1.55
N THR A 112 -44.17 -14.15 -2.58
CA THR A 112 -42.86 -13.49 -2.54
C THR A 112 -42.96 -12.08 -3.12
N TYR A 113 -42.23 -11.15 -2.54
CA TYR A 113 -42.07 -9.79 -3.05
C TYR A 113 -40.60 -9.46 -3.18
N PHE A 114 -40.27 -8.63 -4.14
CA PHE A 114 -38.88 -8.24 -4.36
C PHE A 114 -38.71 -6.71 -4.33
N SER A 115 -37.48 -6.31 -4.06
CA SER A 115 -36.98 -4.97 -4.32
C SER A 115 -35.58 -5.05 -4.92
N CYS A 116 -35.38 -4.34 -6.01
CA CYS A 116 -34.09 -4.18 -6.66
C CYS A 116 -33.52 -2.80 -6.37
N PHE A 117 -32.20 -2.74 -6.21
CA PHE A 117 -31.45 -1.51 -5.96
C PHE A 117 -30.41 -1.29 -7.05
N LYS A 118 -30.15 -0.02 -7.40
CA LYS A 118 -29.04 0.39 -8.26
C LYS A 118 -28.54 1.78 -7.88
N ASP A 119 -27.22 1.97 -7.86
CA ASP A 119 -26.63 3.31 -7.89
C ASP A 119 -26.75 3.91 -9.30
N VAL A 120 -27.56 4.98 -9.42
CA VAL A 120 -27.81 5.73 -10.65
C VAL A 120 -27.26 7.15 -10.59
N THR A 121 -26.35 7.45 -9.65
CA THR A 121 -25.77 8.78 -9.43
C THR A 121 -25.29 9.41 -10.74
N GLY A 122 -24.51 8.68 -11.54
CA GLY A 122 -24.01 9.18 -12.81
C GLY A 122 -25.10 9.47 -13.85
N LEU A 123 -26.17 8.67 -13.90
CA LEU A 123 -27.31 8.89 -14.80
C LEU A 123 -28.12 10.12 -14.38
N VAL A 124 -28.36 10.28 -13.07
CA VAL A 124 -29.14 11.40 -12.54
C VAL A 124 -28.34 12.71 -12.65
N GLN A 125 -27.04 12.70 -12.36
CA GLN A 125 -26.16 13.87 -12.57
C GLN A 125 -26.08 14.29 -14.03
N ALA A 126 -26.03 13.34 -14.97
CA ALA A 126 -25.98 13.63 -16.40
C ALA A 126 -27.31 14.22 -16.94
N ASN A 127 -28.45 13.71 -16.45
CA ASN A 127 -29.78 14.16 -16.89
C ASN A 127 -30.23 15.46 -16.20
N GLY A 128 -29.92 15.62 -14.90
CA GLY A 128 -30.33 16.75 -14.08
C GLY A 128 -31.85 16.82 -13.86
N ASN A 129 -32.37 18.02 -13.59
CA ASN A 129 -33.82 18.23 -13.43
C ASN A 129 -34.60 17.85 -14.68
N GLY A 130 -35.77 17.24 -14.49
CA GLY A 130 -36.65 16.81 -15.56
C GLY A 130 -37.52 15.65 -15.16
N ASP A 131 -38.24 15.11 -16.14
CA ASP A 131 -39.07 13.92 -15.95
C ASP A 131 -38.21 12.66 -16.01
N TYR A 132 -38.37 11.79 -15.01
CA TYR A 132 -37.80 10.45 -14.98
C TYR A 132 -38.92 9.44 -15.19
N THR A 133 -38.82 8.65 -16.27
CA THR A 133 -39.77 7.60 -16.64
C THR A 133 -39.10 6.25 -16.48
N LEU A 134 -39.71 5.38 -15.68
CA LEU A 134 -39.35 3.98 -15.57
C LEU A 134 -40.34 3.14 -16.39
N SER A 135 -39.79 2.22 -17.19
CA SER A 135 -40.55 1.27 -18.00
C SER A 135 -39.89 -0.10 -17.98
N ASN A 136 -40.55 -1.07 -18.61
CA ASN A 136 -40.10 -2.47 -18.73
C ASN A 136 -39.99 -3.25 -17.40
N LEU A 137 -40.57 -2.76 -16.30
CA LEU A 137 -40.78 -3.56 -15.10
C LEU A 137 -41.94 -4.55 -15.32
N ASP A 138 -41.62 -5.81 -15.60
CA ASP A 138 -42.58 -6.83 -16.01
C ASP A 138 -42.79 -7.93 -14.96
N ILE A 139 -43.90 -7.79 -14.22
CA ILE A 139 -44.40 -8.82 -13.30
C ILE A 139 -45.63 -9.58 -13.86
N SER A 140 -45.94 -9.44 -15.14
CA SER A 140 -47.17 -9.99 -15.73
C SER A 140 -47.23 -11.52 -15.64
N ASN A 141 -46.10 -12.21 -15.89
CA ASN A 141 -46.03 -13.66 -15.82
C ASN A 141 -46.27 -14.19 -14.39
N VAL A 142 -45.74 -13.50 -13.37
CA VAL A 142 -45.93 -13.94 -11.98
C VAL A 142 -47.35 -13.69 -11.49
N LEU A 143 -47.96 -12.55 -11.85
CA LEU A 143 -49.37 -12.29 -11.57
C LEU A 143 -50.30 -13.32 -12.26
N ALA A 144 -49.96 -13.76 -13.47
CA ALA A 144 -50.73 -14.77 -14.20
C ALA A 144 -50.57 -16.19 -13.63
N THR A 145 -49.37 -16.55 -13.16
CA THR A 145 -49.05 -17.91 -12.68
C THR A 145 -49.33 -18.09 -11.19
N THR A 146 -49.42 -16.99 -10.43
CA THR A 146 -49.69 -16.98 -8.99
C THR A 146 -50.88 -16.06 -8.70
N PRO A 147 -52.13 -16.53 -8.89
CA PRO A 147 -53.33 -15.70 -8.71
C PRO A 147 -53.51 -15.13 -7.31
N GLY A 148 -52.77 -15.66 -6.32
CA GLY A 148 -52.82 -15.25 -4.92
C GLY A 148 -52.51 -13.78 -4.69
N TYR A 149 -51.59 -13.16 -5.44
CA TYR A 149 -51.28 -11.72 -5.31
C TYR A 149 -52.54 -10.86 -5.52
N CYS A 150 -53.22 -11.06 -6.64
CA CYS A 150 -54.43 -10.30 -6.96
C CYS A 150 -55.63 -10.74 -6.12
N ALA A 151 -55.77 -12.04 -5.83
CA ALA A 151 -56.86 -12.55 -5.00
C ALA A 151 -56.80 -12.02 -3.56
N ASN A 152 -55.58 -11.86 -3.03
CA ASN A 152 -55.33 -11.31 -1.72
C ASN A 152 -55.27 -9.78 -1.68
N ARG A 153 -55.37 -9.10 -2.84
CA ARG A 153 -55.24 -7.63 -2.96
C ARG A 153 -53.89 -7.12 -2.47
N THR A 154 -52.83 -7.84 -2.82
CA THR A 154 -51.47 -7.52 -2.43
C THR A 154 -50.55 -7.56 -3.65
N ASN A 155 -51.06 -7.07 -4.78
CA ASN A 155 -50.32 -6.95 -6.02
C ASN A 155 -49.86 -5.50 -6.24
N PHE A 156 -48.56 -5.31 -6.45
CA PHE A 156 -47.99 -3.99 -6.74
C PHE A 156 -46.78 -4.06 -7.68
N ALA A 157 -46.49 -2.91 -8.29
CA ALA A 157 -45.18 -2.58 -8.81
C ALA A 157 -44.96 -1.07 -8.72
N GLY A 158 -43.72 -0.64 -8.49
CA GLY A 158 -43.39 0.78 -8.39
C GLY A 158 -41.89 1.03 -8.33
N TRP A 159 -41.52 2.30 -8.31
CA TRP A 159 -40.12 2.72 -8.23
C TRP A 159 -39.95 4.07 -7.54
N SER A 160 -38.76 4.29 -6.97
CA SER A 160 -38.37 5.55 -6.34
C SER A 160 -36.87 5.80 -6.53
N ILE A 161 -36.47 7.07 -6.62
CA ILE A 161 -35.09 7.53 -6.58
C ILE A 161 -34.92 8.45 -5.39
N PHE A 162 -34.04 8.09 -4.46
CA PHE A 162 -33.56 8.99 -3.41
C PHE A 162 -32.33 9.73 -3.92
N VAL A 163 -32.37 11.06 -3.86
CA VAL A 163 -31.30 11.95 -4.31
C VAL A 163 -30.76 12.71 -3.12
N VAL A 164 -29.50 12.47 -2.76
CA VAL A 164 -28.78 13.29 -1.78
C VAL A 164 -28.13 14.45 -2.51
N TYR A 165 -28.33 15.66 -1.99
CA TYR A 165 -27.77 16.88 -2.55
C TYR A 165 -27.03 17.69 -1.49
N GLU A 166 -26.04 18.45 -1.96
CA GLU A 166 -25.36 19.51 -1.21
C GLU A 166 -26.07 20.84 -1.43
N ASP A 167 -26.30 21.58 -0.35
CA ASP A 167 -26.70 22.98 -0.41
C ASP A 167 -25.98 23.75 0.70
N LEU A 168 -25.12 24.68 0.31
CA LEU A 168 -24.26 25.43 1.25
C LEU A 168 -25.03 26.28 2.26
N SER A 169 -26.33 26.48 2.06
CA SER A 169 -27.20 27.17 3.03
C SER A 169 -27.70 26.27 4.17
N LEU A 170 -27.60 24.94 4.01
CA LEU A 170 -27.99 23.98 5.05
C LEU A 170 -26.98 23.97 6.19
N PRO A 171 -27.41 23.65 7.42
CA PRO A 171 -26.50 23.34 8.50
C PRO A 171 -25.72 22.04 8.21
N LEU A 172 -24.68 21.76 9.00
CA LEU A 172 -23.90 20.53 8.87
C LEU A 172 -24.72 19.35 9.38
N ASN A 173 -25.18 18.52 8.46
CA ASN A 173 -26.04 17.39 8.71
C ASN A 173 -25.31 16.08 8.42
N GLN A 174 -25.77 15.04 9.10
CA GLN A 174 -25.58 13.65 8.75
C GLN A 174 -26.86 13.19 8.03
N VAL A 175 -26.71 12.77 6.78
CA VAL A 175 -27.77 12.08 6.03
C VAL A 175 -27.45 10.59 6.05
N SER A 176 -28.25 9.78 6.73
CA SER A 176 -28.08 8.33 6.79
C SER A 176 -29.17 7.65 5.97
N ILE A 177 -28.77 6.80 5.03
CA ILE A 177 -29.66 5.93 4.24
C ILE A 177 -29.54 4.52 4.82
N TYR A 178 -30.67 3.95 5.22
CA TYR A 178 -30.81 2.58 5.66
C TYR A 178 -31.49 1.79 4.55
N HIS A 179 -30.93 0.64 4.21
CA HIS A 179 -31.37 -0.21 3.12
C HIS A 179 -31.74 -1.59 3.65
N GLY A 180 -32.85 -2.15 3.18
CA GLY A 180 -33.25 -3.51 3.50
C GLY A 180 -34.57 -3.87 2.83
N LEU A 181 -35.18 -4.98 3.24
CA LEU A 181 -36.54 -5.30 2.85
C LEU A 181 -37.16 -6.13 3.97
N GLU A 182 -38.08 -5.51 4.70
CA GLU A 182 -38.80 -6.14 5.80
C GLU A 182 -40.30 -6.00 5.60
N ILE A 183 -41.05 -6.97 6.11
CA ILE A 183 -42.50 -7.04 5.95
C ILE A 183 -43.18 -7.07 7.30
N ILE A 184 -44.21 -6.26 7.47
CA ILE A 184 -45.18 -6.40 8.56
C ILE A 184 -46.56 -6.66 7.99
N ASN A 185 -47.33 -7.45 8.71
CA ASN A 185 -48.65 -7.88 8.30
C ASN A 185 -49.47 -8.35 9.51
N ARG A 186 -50.66 -8.90 9.28
CA ARG A 186 -51.50 -9.44 10.35
C ARG A 186 -50.86 -10.54 11.21
N ASN A 187 -49.86 -11.26 10.70
CA ASN A 187 -49.11 -12.29 11.42
C ASN A 187 -47.90 -11.70 12.16
N GLU A 188 -47.19 -10.78 11.50
CA GLU A 188 -46.01 -10.08 12.00
C GLU A 188 -46.32 -8.59 12.16
N GLN A 189 -46.88 -8.24 13.31
CA GLN A 189 -47.60 -6.97 13.49
C GLN A 189 -46.71 -5.76 13.80
N GLU A 190 -45.41 -5.98 14.05
CA GLU A 190 -44.48 -4.90 14.34
C GLU A 190 -43.04 -5.27 13.99
N ILE A 191 -42.28 -4.24 13.61
CA ILE A 191 -40.81 -4.28 13.52
C ILE A 191 -40.23 -3.10 14.30
N ASN A 192 -39.02 -3.29 14.84
CA ASN A 192 -38.29 -2.25 15.56
C ASN A 192 -36.90 -2.14 14.95
N ILE A 193 -36.55 -0.96 14.48
CA ILE A 193 -35.27 -0.63 13.86
C ILE A 193 -34.53 0.28 14.83
N LEU A 194 -33.33 -0.12 15.21
CA LEU A 194 -32.45 0.68 16.05
C LEU A 194 -31.49 1.46 15.14
N ILE A 195 -31.48 2.78 15.32
CA ILE A 195 -30.45 3.64 14.75
C ILE A 195 -29.38 3.86 15.82
N GLU A 196 -28.15 3.46 15.50
CA GLU A 196 -26.97 3.67 16.34
C GLU A 196 -26.05 4.74 15.75
N ASN A 197 -25.04 5.17 16.52
CA ASN A 197 -24.03 6.16 16.13
C ASN A 197 -24.64 7.51 15.73
N LEU A 198 -25.65 7.95 16.48
CA LEU A 198 -26.12 9.33 16.38
C LEU A 198 -25.20 10.22 17.20
N ASN A 199 -25.03 11.46 16.74
CA ASN A 199 -24.43 12.52 17.55
C ASN A 199 -25.22 13.79 17.34
N VAL A 200 -26.41 13.85 17.96
CA VAL A 200 -27.36 14.94 17.75
C VAL A 200 -26.88 16.17 18.51
N LEU A 201 -26.39 17.19 17.81
CA LEU A 201 -25.96 18.45 18.44
C LEU A 201 -27.02 19.55 18.35
N ASP A 202 -27.84 19.49 17.32
CA ASP A 202 -29.04 20.28 17.12
C ASP A 202 -30.13 19.37 16.52
N ASN A 203 -31.39 19.62 16.84
CA ASN A 203 -32.50 18.90 16.25
C ASN A 203 -33.21 19.72 15.17
N ASN A 204 -32.82 21.00 14.98
CA ASN A 204 -33.42 21.89 13.99
C ASN A 204 -33.36 21.31 12.56
N GLY A 205 -34.52 21.16 11.94
CA GLY A 205 -34.66 20.62 10.59
C GLY A 205 -34.43 19.11 10.49
N ALA A 206 -34.37 18.39 11.62
CA ALA A 206 -34.27 16.95 11.62
C ALA A 206 -35.52 16.32 10.98
N LYS A 207 -35.30 15.40 10.05
CA LYS A 207 -36.38 14.74 9.31
C LYS A 207 -36.07 13.30 9.02
N MET A 208 -37.12 12.51 8.86
CA MET A 208 -37.05 11.10 8.47
C MET A 208 -38.02 10.88 7.30
N GLY A 209 -37.55 10.21 6.26
CA GLY A 209 -38.45 9.68 5.23
C GLY A 209 -38.21 8.22 4.98
N PHE A 210 -39.11 7.62 4.22
CA PHE A 210 -39.05 6.20 3.92
C PHE A 210 -39.72 5.87 2.59
N LEU A 211 -39.45 4.66 2.12
CA LEU A 211 -40.17 4.00 1.04
C LEU A 211 -40.79 2.73 1.58
N ALA A 212 -42.12 2.63 1.47
CA ALA A 212 -42.85 1.41 1.77
C ALA A 212 -43.75 1.01 0.60
N TRP A 213 -44.04 -0.27 0.50
CA TRP A 213 -44.89 -0.86 -0.52
C TRP A 213 -46.09 -1.57 0.11
N GLU A 214 -47.15 -1.73 -0.69
CA GLU A 214 -48.43 -2.41 -0.34
C GLU A 214 -49.31 -1.75 0.72
N GLY A 215 -48.85 -0.71 1.41
CA GLY A 215 -49.70 0.13 2.27
C GLY A 215 -50.90 0.71 1.53
N ASP A 216 -52.08 0.64 2.14
CA ASP A 216 -53.32 1.18 1.61
C ASP A 216 -54.08 2.10 2.58
N ASN A 217 -54.88 3.00 2.02
CA ASN A 217 -55.63 3.96 2.83
C ASN A 217 -56.85 3.35 3.55
N ALA A 218 -57.25 2.12 3.22
CA ALA A 218 -58.52 1.51 3.63
C ALA A 218 -58.39 0.53 4.81
N LEU A 219 -57.20 0.00 5.12
CA LEU A 219 -56.93 -1.09 6.08
C LEU A 219 -56.09 -0.67 7.30
N ASN A 220 -56.25 0.55 7.76
CA ASN A 220 -55.43 1.22 8.77
C ASN A 220 -55.61 0.75 10.24
N ILE A 221 -55.78 -0.55 10.49
CA ILE A 221 -55.98 -1.11 11.83
C ILE A 221 -54.65 -1.25 12.56
N MET A 222 -54.48 -0.50 13.67
CA MET A 222 -53.22 -0.43 14.44
C MET A 222 -52.02 -0.03 13.57
N GLU A 223 -52.28 0.78 12.55
CA GLU A 223 -51.25 1.22 11.64
C GLU A 223 -50.61 2.51 12.14
N SER A 224 -49.29 2.46 12.40
CA SER A 224 -48.55 3.61 12.91
C SER A 224 -47.07 3.51 12.57
N LEU A 225 -46.48 4.67 12.34
CA LEU A 225 -45.03 4.87 12.35
C LEU A 225 -44.66 5.63 13.62
N ILE A 226 -43.68 5.12 14.36
CA ILE A 226 -43.32 5.60 15.69
C ILE A 226 -41.81 5.89 15.73
N PHE A 227 -41.44 7.08 16.16
CA PHE A 227 -40.05 7.50 16.35
C PHE A 227 -39.80 7.86 17.82
N ASN A 228 -38.81 7.22 18.46
CA ASN A 228 -38.51 7.38 19.89
C ASN A 228 -39.76 7.27 20.80
N GLY A 229 -40.66 6.34 20.46
CA GLY A 229 -41.91 6.12 21.18
C GLY A 229 -43.04 7.11 20.86
N ASN A 230 -42.82 8.08 19.97
CA ASN A 230 -43.82 9.06 19.54
C ASN A 230 -44.40 8.69 18.17
N VAL A 231 -45.73 8.64 18.06
CA VAL A 231 -46.41 8.41 16.77
C VAL A 231 -46.16 9.61 15.86
N LEU A 232 -45.62 9.36 14.67
CA LEU A 232 -45.39 10.38 13.65
C LEU A 232 -46.69 10.71 12.91
N GLU A 233 -46.88 11.99 12.60
CA GLU A 233 -48.04 12.50 11.88
C GLU A 233 -47.65 13.70 11.01
N SER A 234 -48.17 13.77 9.79
CA SER A 234 -47.98 14.89 8.86
C SER A 234 -49.30 15.18 8.12
N LEU A 235 -50.18 15.94 8.77
CA LEU A 235 -51.50 16.26 8.21
C LEU A 235 -51.42 17.29 7.07
N PRO A 236 -52.33 17.20 6.07
CA PRO A 236 -53.47 16.28 6.00
C PRO A 236 -53.15 14.92 5.37
N LEU A 237 -51.91 14.71 4.90
CA LEU A 237 -51.56 13.59 4.03
C LEU A 237 -51.41 12.28 4.81
N ASN A 238 -50.72 12.34 5.95
CA ASN A 238 -50.32 11.20 6.75
C ASN A 238 -50.83 11.31 8.19
N PRO A 239 -52.07 10.86 8.47
CA PRO A 239 -52.59 10.77 9.83
C PRO A 239 -51.79 9.77 10.67
N GLY A 240 -51.59 10.03 11.96
CA GLY A 240 -50.79 9.13 12.81
C GLY A 240 -51.35 7.70 12.98
N SER A 241 -52.60 7.47 12.60
CA SER A 241 -53.25 6.15 12.59
C SER A 241 -53.34 5.50 11.21
N ASN A 242 -52.67 6.05 10.20
CA ASN A 242 -52.68 5.58 8.82
C ASN A 242 -51.48 6.16 8.05
N ALA A 243 -50.29 5.69 8.41
CA ALA A 243 -49.01 6.21 7.90
C ALA A 243 -48.57 5.56 6.59
N PHE A 244 -49.21 4.45 6.17
CA PHE A 244 -48.92 3.67 4.97
C PHE A 244 -50.16 3.64 4.09
N ASN A 245 -50.49 4.78 3.49
CA ASN A 245 -51.80 5.05 2.90
C ASN A 245 -51.74 5.36 1.40
N GLY A 246 -50.63 5.01 0.75
CA GLY A 246 -50.40 5.24 -0.67
C GLY A 246 -50.19 6.71 -1.01
N THR A 247 -49.41 7.43 -0.20
CA THR A 247 -49.12 8.84 -0.42
C THR A 247 -47.66 9.14 -0.77
N ASN A 248 -47.43 10.38 -1.23
CA ASN A 248 -46.11 10.89 -1.53
C ASN A 248 -45.98 12.32 -1.04
N SER A 249 -45.32 12.50 0.11
CA SER A 249 -45.10 13.80 0.76
C SER A 249 -44.26 14.77 -0.08
N PHE A 250 -43.33 14.29 -0.92
CA PHE A 250 -42.48 15.15 -1.75
C PHE A 250 -43.27 15.88 -2.85
N THR A 251 -44.36 15.27 -3.31
CA THR A 251 -45.24 15.81 -4.35
C THR A 251 -46.62 16.21 -3.83
N ASN A 252 -46.88 15.99 -2.54
CA ASN A 252 -48.19 16.16 -1.89
C ASN A 252 -49.32 15.41 -2.64
N SER A 253 -49.05 14.13 -2.99
CA SER A 253 -49.94 13.28 -3.77
C SER A 253 -50.60 12.19 -2.91
N THR A 254 -51.87 11.91 -3.18
CA THR A 254 -52.65 10.80 -2.59
C THR A 254 -52.94 9.69 -3.60
N THR A 255 -52.20 9.65 -4.70
CA THR A 255 -52.39 8.67 -5.78
C THR A 255 -51.14 7.82 -6.01
N SER A 256 -50.31 7.68 -4.98
CA SER A 256 -49.15 6.78 -4.98
C SER A 256 -49.64 5.39 -4.56
N TYR A 257 -50.57 4.82 -5.32
CA TYR A 257 -51.29 3.61 -4.92
C TYR A 257 -50.33 2.45 -4.57
N ASN A 258 -50.51 1.87 -3.38
CA ASN A 258 -49.70 0.77 -2.85
C ASN A 258 -48.19 1.10 -2.73
N MET A 259 -47.85 2.39 -2.60
CA MET A 259 -46.50 2.90 -2.44
C MET A 259 -46.51 4.16 -1.58
N ASP A 260 -45.81 4.15 -0.46
CA ASP A 260 -45.62 5.33 0.39
C ASP A 260 -44.21 5.88 0.18
N LEU A 261 -44.13 7.16 -0.18
CA LEU A 261 -42.88 7.90 -0.32
C LEU A 261 -42.98 9.20 0.47
N ASP A 262 -42.79 9.06 1.78
CA ASP A 262 -43.14 10.09 2.74
C ASP A 262 -41.97 10.60 3.54
N VAL A 263 -42.16 11.80 4.10
CA VAL A 263 -41.20 12.48 4.94
C VAL A 263 -41.90 13.15 6.12
N TYR A 264 -41.32 13.00 7.29
CA TYR A 264 -41.82 13.46 8.57
C TYR A 264 -40.76 14.33 9.23
N ASP A 265 -41.23 15.41 9.86
CA ASP A 265 -40.42 16.19 10.78
C ASP A 265 -40.23 15.38 12.07
N ILE A 266 -38.97 15.21 12.48
CA ILE A 266 -38.60 14.51 13.72
C ILE A 266 -37.85 15.41 14.71
N GLU A 267 -37.77 16.71 14.45
CA GLU A 267 -37.08 17.70 15.30
C GLU A 267 -37.52 17.59 16.76
N ASN A 268 -38.84 17.48 17.00
CA ASN A 268 -39.39 17.41 18.35
C ASN A 268 -39.32 16.01 19.01
N PHE A 269 -38.77 15.01 18.31
CA PHE A 269 -38.73 13.62 18.76
C PHE A 269 -37.30 13.08 18.94
N ILE A 270 -36.31 13.93 18.72
CA ILE A 270 -34.91 13.67 19.01
C ILE A 270 -34.30 14.81 19.81
N ASN A 271 -33.48 14.48 20.80
CA ASN A 271 -32.85 15.47 21.68
C ASN A 271 -31.37 15.59 21.39
N VAL A 272 -30.84 16.78 21.70
CA VAL A 272 -29.39 17.01 21.73
C VAL A 272 -28.74 16.03 22.72
N GLY A 273 -27.71 15.32 22.26
CA GLY A 273 -26.98 14.31 23.02
C GLY A 273 -27.53 12.89 22.90
N ASP A 274 -28.62 12.66 22.15
CA ASP A 274 -29.07 11.30 21.83
C ASP A 274 -28.02 10.61 20.93
N ASP A 275 -27.56 9.43 21.36
CA ASP A 275 -26.58 8.57 20.66
C ASP A 275 -27.23 7.46 19.83
N THR A 276 -28.53 7.26 20.03
CA THR A 276 -29.35 6.25 19.40
C THR A 276 -30.78 6.77 19.18
N ALA A 277 -31.50 6.22 18.21
CA ALA A 277 -32.93 6.45 18.04
C ALA A 277 -33.65 5.15 17.65
N THR A 278 -34.91 5.03 18.00
CA THR A 278 -35.72 3.84 17.68
C THR A 278 -36.84 4.19 16.71
N ILE A 279 -36.97 3.41 15.65
CA ILE A 279 -38.08 3.46 14.71
C ILE A 279 -38.91 2.20 14.90
N LYS A 280 -40.22 2.35 15.02
CA LYS A 280 -41.15 1.23 15.13
C LYS A 280 -42.30 1.39 14.14
N LEU A 281 -42.58 0.33 13.38
CA LEU A 281 -43.72 0.25 12.49
C LEU A 281 -44.71 -0.76 13.08
N THR A 282 -46.00 -0.47 13.00
CA THR A 282 -47.04 -1.40 13.44
C THR A 282 -48.17 -1.50 12.42
N THR A 283 -48.78 -2.68 12.31
CA THR A 283 -50.07 -2.92 11.64
C THR A 283 -50.72 -4.18 12.19
N ALA A 284 -52.04 -4.28 12.16
CA ALA A 284 -52.76 -5.50 12.53
C ALA A 284 -53.58 -6.11 11.38
N ALA A 285 -53.62 -5.46 10.22
CA ALA A 285 -54.46 -5.90 9.10
C ALA A 285 -53.76 -5.78 7.75
N ASP A 286 -53.15 -4.63 7.48
CA ASP A 286 -52.53 -4.33 6.21
C ASP A 286 -51.22 -5.11 5.99
N LEU A 287 -50.74 -5.21 4.75
CA LEU A 287 -49.44 -5.73 4.39
C LEU A 287 -48.54 -4.56 3.99
N ILE A 288 -47.50 -4.31 4.79
CA ILE A 288 -46.56 -3.21 4.55
C ILE A 288 -45.18 -3.79 4.38
N ILE A 289 -44.52 -3.44 3.28
CA ILE A 289 -43.14 -3.84 3.01
C ILE A 289 -42.28 -2.59 3.05
N ILE A 290 -41.48 -2.43 4.10
CA ILE A 290 -40.54 -1.31 4.24
C ILE A 290 -39.26 -1.63 3.49
N ASN A 291 -38.75 -0.68 2.70
CA ASN A 291 -37.61 -0.91 1.82
C ASN A 291 -36.39 -0.06 2.20
N ASN A 292 -36.60 1.20 2.54
CA ASN A 292 -35.51 2.05 2.96
C ASN A 292 -36.02 3.17 3.85
N ILE A 293 -35.12 3.67 4.68
CA ILE A 293 -35.33 4.81 5.56
C ILE A 293 -34.21 5.80 5.30
N VAL A 294 -34.51 7.09 5.31
CA VAL A 294 -33.51 8.15 5.22
C VAL A 294 -33.72 9.11 6.38
N THR A 295 -32.67 9.38 7.14
CA THR A 295 -32.69 10.38 8.21
C THR A 295 -31.77 11.52 7.87
N VAL A 296 -32.14 12.73 8.31
CA VAL A 296 -31.28 13.91 8.32
C VAL A 296 -31.25 14.40 9.75
N LEU A 297 -30.07 14.40 10.35
CA LEU A 297 -29.82 14.83 11.72
C LEU A 297 -28.67 15.82 11.72
N ASN A 298 -28.67 16.81 12.61
CA ASN A 298 -27.52 17.69 12.76
C ASN A 298 -26.44 16.99 13.60
N SER A 299 -25.28 16.72 13.00
CA SER A 299 -24.16 16.05 13.65
C SER A 299 -22.86 16.73 13.28
N GLN A 300 -22.04 17.02 14.28
CA GLN A 300 -20.68 17.53 14.14
C GLN A 300 -19.74 16.46 14.69
N LEU A 301 -19.04 15.75 13.81
CA LEU A 301 -18.01 14.79 14.16
C LEU A 301 -16.77 15.05 13.28
N PRO A 302 -15.55 14.95 13.82
CA PRO A 302 -14.33 14.92 13.02
C PRO A 302 -14.20 13.59 12.25
N ASP A 303 -13.23 13.50 11.34
CA ASP A 303 -12.89 12.28 10.58
C ASP A 303 -11.39 12.25 10.28
N ALA A 304 -10.63 11.60 11.16
CA ALA A 304 -9.19 11.49 11.10
C ALA A 304 -8.79 10.43 10.07
N THR A 305 -8.10 10.86 9.01
CA THR A 305 -7.41 9.94 8.11
C THR A 305 -5.91 10.23 8.11
N VAL A 306 -5.09 9.25 7.77
CA VAL A 306 -3.62 9.39 7.84
C VAL A 306 -2.95 8.90 6.56
N GLN A 307 -1.89 9.59 6.16
CA GLN A 307 -1.06 9.25 5.00
C GLN A 307 0.43 9.29 5.37
N VAL A 308 1.21 8.38 4.80
CA VAL A 308 2.69 8.46 4.80
C VAL A 308 3.16 9.33 3.63
N ASP A 309 3.98 10.33 3.92
CA ASP A 309 4.54 11.23 2.92
C ASP A 309 5.94 10.79 2.48
N ASP A 310 6.84 10.52 3.44
CA ASP A 310 8.20 10.04 3.17
C ASP A 310 8.77 9.19 4.32
N ILE A 311 9.74 8.34 4.00
CA ILE A 311 10.48 7.51 4.95
C ILE A 311 11.98 7.69 4.72
N ILE A 312 12.64 8.32 5.69
CA ILE A 312 14.08 8.56 5.64
C ILE A 312 14.80 7.47 6.42
N LEU A 313 15.68 6.75 5.72
CA LEU A 313 16.45 5.62 6.24
C LEU A 313 17.94 5.92 6.21
N ALA A 314 18.67 5.35 7.17
CA ALA A 314 20.13 5.35 7.19
C ALA A 314 20.66 3.90 7.18
N CYS A 315 21.83 3.71 6.56
CA CYS A 315 22.50 2.40 6.49
C CYS A 315 22.78 1.83 7.88
N ASP A 316 22.45 0.55 8.06
CA ASP A 316 22.63 -0.24 9.29
C ASP A 316 22.01 0.42 10.54
N ASN A 317 21.03 1.29 10.34
CA ASN A 317 20.36 2.00 11.43
C ASN A 317 18.96 1.42 11.64
N LYS A 318 18.65 1.08 12.90
CA LYS A 318 17.29 0.71 13.34
C LYS A 318 16.44 1.92 13.74
N THR A 319 16.93 3.12 13.51
CA THR A 319 16.17 4.36 13.68
C THR A 319 15.71 4.83 12.32
N ILE A 320 14.40 5.03 12.16
CA ILE A 320 13.79 5.55 10.94
C ILE A 320 13.14 6.90 11.24
N GLN A 321 13.10 7.79 10.26
CA GLN A 321 12.29 9.00 10.34
C GLN A 321 11.10 8.85 9.38
N VAL A 322 9.92 9.16 9.88
CA VAL A 322 8.64 9.05 9.16
C VAL A 322 8.03 10.43 9.09
N ASP A 323 7.80 10.90 7.87
CA ASP A 323 7.03 12.11 7.58
C ASP A 323 5.62 11.65 7.17
N TYR A 324 4.60 12.21 7.80
CA TYR A 324 3.21 11.78 7.65
C TYR A 324 2.25 12.95 7.83
N THR A 325 1.05 12.82 7.27
CA THR A 325 0.00 13.85 7.36
C THR A 325 -1.29 13.24 7.89
N VAL A 326 -1.91 13.90 8.87
CA VAL A 326 -3.25 13.60 9.39
C VAL A 326 -4.24 14.60 8.80
N PHE A 327 -5.38 14.12 8.32
CA PHE A 327 -6.40 14.92 7.67
C PHE A 327 -7.70 14.85 8.47
N ASN A 328 -8.49 15.92 8.42
CA ASN A 328 -9.85 15.96 8.93
C ASN A 328 -10.83 16.22 7.76
N VAL A 329 -11.03 15.22 6.90
CA VAL A 329 -11.77 15.35 5.62
C VAL A 329 -13.08 14.58 5.68
N ASN A 330 -14.12 15.00 4.94
CA ASN A 330 -15.48 14.44 5.09
C ASN A 330 -16.07 14.56 6.51
N SER A 331 -15.57 15.52 7.29
CA SER A 331 -16.00 15.78 8.66
C SER A 331 -16.96 16.96 8.78
N THR A 332 -17.59 17.06 9.94
CA THR A 332 -18.49 18.14 10.32
C THR A 332 -18.06 18.87 11.61
N GLU A 333 -16.96 18.45 12.23
CA GLU A 333 -16.31 19.11 13.37
C GLU A 333 -14.79 19.20 13.19
N ILE A 334 -14.14 20.03 14.02
CA ILE A 334 -12.68 20.08 14.12
C ILE A 334 -12.17 18.77 14.72
N LEU A 335 -11.05 18.24 14.22
CA LEU A 335 -10.32 17.19 14.91
C LEU A 335 -9.45 17.89 15.97
N PRO A 336 -9.64 17.59 17.27
CA PRO A 336 -8.94 18.32 18.33
C PRO A 336 -7.43 18.06 18.29
N ALA A 337 -6.66 19.03 18.78
CA ALA A 337 -5.27 18.81 19.16
C ALA A 337 -5.15 17.67 20.18
N ASP A 338 -3.95 17.13 20.36
CA ASP A 338 -3.67 15.97 21.21
C ASP A 338 -4.38 14.66 20.77
N THR A 339 -4.91 14.59 19.54
CA THR A 339 -5.47 13.34 18.96
C THR A 339 -4.34 12.32 18.80
N PRO A 340 -4.44 11.12 19.41
CA PRO A 340 -3.33 10.18 19.50
C PRO A 340 -3.05 9.47 18.17
N ILE A 341 -1.77 9.22 17.88
CA ILE A 341 -1.34 8.55 16.65
C ILE A 341 -0.39 7.41 17.04
N ALA A 342 -0.73 6.19 16.65
CA ALA A 342 0.05 5.00 16.97
C ALA A 342 0.80 4.46 15.74
N PHE A 343 2.03 3.99 15.95
CA PHE A 343 2.89 3.42 14.92
C PHE A 343 3.24 1.98 15.28
N TYR A 344 2.89 1.04 14.39
CA TYR A 344 3.11 -0.39 14.58
C TYR A 344 4.03 -0.97 13.51
N ALA A 345 5.08 -1.67 13.91
CA ALA A 345 5.94 -2.44 13.00
C ALA A 345 5.63 -3.94 13.15
N ASP A 346 5.14 -4.58 12.09
CA ASP A 346 4.67 -5.98 12.10
C ASP A 346 3.69 -6.27 13.27
N GLY A 347 2.82 -5.31 13.57
CA GLY A 347 1.85 -5.39 14.67
C GLY A 347 2.40 -5.11 16.07
N VAL A 348 3.68 -4.76 16.21
CA VAL A 348 4.29 -4.34 17.49
C VAL A 348 4.28 -2.82 17.56
N LEU A 349 3.73 -2.24 18.64
CA LEU A 349 3.79 -0.79 18.87
C LEU A 349 5.26 -0.33 19.01
N VAL A 350 5.68 0.60 18.17
CA VAL A 350 7.06 1.11 18.11
C VAL A 350 7.19 2.59 18.45
N ALA A 351 6.14 3.38 18.29
CA ALA A 351 6.09 4.79 18.68
C ALA A 351 4.64 5.28 18.83
N ASN A 352 4.48 6.40 19.53
CA ASN A 352 3.25 7.19 19.60
C ASN A 352 3.57 8.65 19.32
N SER A 353 2.61 9.36 18.75
CA SER A 353 2.58 10.82 18.59
C SER A 353 1.19 11.33 18.95
N VAL A 354 1.00 12.65 18.88
CA VAL A 354 -0.31 13.29 18.87
C VAL A 354 -0.34 14.39 17.79
N THR A 355 -1.52 14.84 17.39
CA THR A 355 -1.67 16.11 16.65
C THR A 355 -1.27 17.28 17.55
N GLU A 356 -0.59 18.29 16.99
CA GLU A 356 -0.13 19.47 17.72
C GLU A 356 -1.19 20.58 17.79
N ASP A 357 -1.97 20.75 16.72
CA ASP A 357 -3.00 21.78 16.59
C ASP A 357 -4.38 21.15 16.31
N ASP A 358 -5.44 21.95 16.48
CA ASP A 358 -6.77 21.57 16.01
C ASP A 358 -6.78 21.55 14.47
N ILE A 359 -7.17 20.42 13.87
CA ILE A 359 -7.31 20.31 12.41
C ILE A 359 -8.73 20.70 12.01
N LEU A 360 -8.87 21.83 11.33
CA LEU A 360 -10.18 22.33 10.88
C LEU A 360 -10.84 21.38 9.86
N ILE A 361 -12.15 21.56 9.65
CA ILE A 361 -12.92 20.78 8.68
C ILE A 361 -12.32 20.96 7.27
N GLY A 362 -11.93 19.86 6.65
CA GLY A 362 -11.30 19.80 5.33
C GLY A 362 -9.80 20.12 5.31
N ASP A 363 -9.19 20.42 6.46
CA ASP A 363 -7.75 20.72 6.58
C ASP A 363 -6.95 19.47 6.99
N ASN A 364 -5.64 19.67 7.16
CA ASN A 364 -4.66 18.64 7.52
C ASN A 364 -3.48 19.21 8.31
N GLU A 365 -2.75 18.33 8.98
CA GLU A 365 -1.53 18.61 9.75
C GLU A 365 -0.44 17.62 9.36
N SER A 366 0.70 18.13 8.87
CA SER A 366 1.88 17.32 8.54
C SER A 366 2.88 17.31 9.69
N ASN A 367 3.37 16.13 10.03
CA ASN A 367 4.28 15.88 11.14
C ASN A 367 5.44 14.96 10.76
N THR A 368 6.46 14.97 11.62
CA THR A 368 7.63 14.10 11.50
C THR A 368 7.89 13.41 12.83
N ILE A 369 8.17 12.10 12.80
CA ILE A 369 8.60 11.35 13.98
C ILE A 369 9.84 10.50 13.72
N VAL A 370 10.70 10.38 14.73
CA VAL A 370 11.88 9.50 14.71
C VAL A 370 11.57 8.26 15.56
N ILE A 371 11.57 7.09 14.93
CA ILE A 371 11.18 5.82 15.54
C ILE A 371 12.41 4.94 15.71
N ALA A 372 12.72 4.53 16.94
CA ALA A 372 13.75 3.53 17.23
C ALA A 372 13.13 2.12 17.24
N LEU A 373 13.39 1.34 16.19
CA LEU A 373 12.83 0.00 16.02
C LEU A 373 13.43 -1.00 17.03
N PRO A 374 12.59 -1.79 17.71
CA PRO A 374 13.04 -2.88 18.56
C PRO A 374 13.92 -3.92 17.85
N GLY A 375 14.75 -4.61 18.64
CA GLY A 375 15.70 -5.62 18.13
C GLY A 375 15.06 -6.78 17.37
N ASN A 376 13.81 -7.13 17.69
CA ASN A 376 13.04 -8.21 17.07
C ASN A 376 12.38 -7.84 15.73
N ILE A 377 12.35 -6.56 15.35
CA ILE A 377 11.85 -6.16 14.03
C ILE A 377 12.85 -6.56 12.95
N SER A 378 12.35 -7.21 11.91
CA SER A 378 13.11 -7.66 10.73
C SER A 378 13.64 -6.48 9.92
N SER A 379 14.60 -6.72 9.03
CA SER A 379 15.05 -5.70 8.06
C SER A 379 13.98 -5.37 7.02
N THR A 380 13.01 -6.25 6.82
CA THR A 380 11.81 -6.01 6.02
C THR A 380 10.61 -6.19 6.91
N PHE A 381 9.78 -5.14 7.04
CA PHE A 381 8.61 -5.13 7.92
C PHE A 381 7.50 -4.23 7.35
N SER A 382 6.28 -4.41 7.84
CA SER A 382 5.13 -3.54 7.55
C SER A 382 4.99 -2.48 8.64
N LEU A 383 4.97 -1.20 8.25
CA LEU A 383 4.65 -0.08 9.14
C LEU A 383 3.18 0.29 8.95
N LEU A 384 2.39 0.13 10.00
CA LEU A 384 1.00 0.60 10.11
C LEU A 384 1.00 1.88 10.96
N ILE A 385 0.34 2.92 10.47
CA ILE A 385 0.07 4.14 11.21
C ILE A 385 -1.45 4.25 11.39
N VAL A 386 -1.87 4.57 12.61
CA VAL A 386 -3.27 4.70 12.99
C VAL A 386 -3.47 6.08 13.63
N ALA A 387 -4.31 6.91 13.03
CA ALA A 387 -4.79 8.14 13.66
C ALA A 387 -5.93 7.80 14.65
N ASP A 388 -6.06 8.62 15.69
CA ASP A 388 -6.90 8.35 16.85
C ASP A 388 -6.71 6.93 17.42
N ASP A 389 -5.47 6.58 17.78
CA ASP A 389 -5.18 5.34 18.52
C ASP A 389 -4.17 5.63 19.63
N THR A 390 -4.54 5.28 20.87
CA THR A 390 -3.67 5.42 22.05
C THR A 390 -2.46 4.47 22.07
N GLY A 391 -2.33 3.60 21.07
CA GLY A 391 -1.37 2.49 21.02
C GLY A 391 -1.92 1.19 21.60
N GLU A 392 -3.21 1.14 21.90
CA GLU A 392 -3.92 -0.05 22.43
C GLU A 392 -5.07 -0.49 21.50
N GLY A 393 -5.20 0.13 20.32
CA GLY A 393 -6.33 -0.07 19.42
C GLY A 393 -7.61 0.59 19.92
N ILE A 394 -7.47 1.70 20.67
CA ILE A 394 -8.58 2.44 21.29
C ILE A 394 -8.52 3.87 20.78
N GLY A 395 -9.60 4.31 20.13
CA GLY A 395 -9.84 5.71 19.77
C GLY A 395 -10.30 6.55 20.96
N THR A 396 -9.96 7.83 20.91
CA THR A 396 -10.31 8.84 21.93
C THR A 396 -11.29 9.88 21.41
N VAL A 397 -11.37 10.05 20.10
CA VAL A 397 -12.24 10.98 19.42
C VAL A 397 -13.32 10.15 18.71
N GLN A 398 -14.58 10.50 18.93
CA GLN A 398 -15.65 9.91 18.13
C GLN A 398 -15.61 10.52 16.74
N GLU A 399 -15.60 9.68 15.71
CA GLU A 399 -15.42 10.12 14.34
C GLU A 399 -16.60 9.74 13.44
N THR A 400 -16.69 10.39 12.27
CA THR A 400 -17.73 10.04 11.29
C THR A 400 -17.56 8.63 10.72
N ASN A 401 -16.32 8.15 10.63
CA ASN A 401 -16.01 6.80 10.17
C ASN A 401 -14.74 6.25 10.86
N GLU A 402 -14.95 5.52 11.96
CA GLU A 402 -13.93 4.84 12.77
C GLU A 402 -13.06 3.80 12.02
N THR A 403 -13.29 3.56 10.73
CA THR A 403 -12.59 2.51 9.95
C THR A 403 -11.60 3.06 8.92
N ASN A 404 -11.54 4.37 8.70
CA ASN A 404 -10.67 4.99 7.69
C ASN A 404 -9.36 5.57 8.26
N ASN A 405 -9.10 5.42 9.56
CA ASN A 405 -7.99 6.04 10.29
C ASN A 405 -6.62 5.39 10.08
N THR A 406 -6.46 4.49 9.09
CA THR A 406 -5.27 3.65 8.97
C THR A 406 -4.57 3.78 7.63
N THR A 407 -3.24 3.70 7.64
CA THR A 407 -2.42 3.55 6.44
C THR A 407 -1.28 2.58 6.69
N THR A 408 -0.85 1.86 5.66
CA THR A 408 0.19 0.83 5.80
C THR A 408 1.19 0.90 4.64
N ILE A 409 2.48 0.79 4.96
CA ILE A 409 3.57 0.76 4.00
C ILE A 409 4.59 -0.33 4.34
N GLN A 410 5.18 -0.96 3.33
CA GLN A 410 6.27 -1.91 3.51
C GLN A 410 7.62 -1.19 3.50
N ILE A 411 8.43 -1.40 4.54
CA ILE A 411 9.76 -0.79 4.70
C ILE A 411 10.85 -1.86 4.57
N ASN A 412 11.90 -1.52 3.83
CA ASN A 412 13.13 -2.31 3.74
C ASN A 412 14.30 -1.46 4.28
N LEU A 413 14.82 -1.82 5.45
CA LEU A 413 15.98 -1.16 6.04
C LEU A 413 17.19 -1.29 5.11
N LEU A 414 17.98 -0.22 5.06
CA LEU A 414 19.20 -0.17 4.27
C LEU A 414 20.30 -0.90 5.03
N LEU A 415 20.84 -1.97 4.44
CA LEU A 415 21.93 -2.75 5.01
C LEU A 415 23.19 -2.57 4.18
N SER A 416 24.32 -2.38 4.86
CA SER A 416 25.62 -2.36 4.23
C SER A 416 26.02 -3.75 3.68
N PRO A 417 26.87 -3.80 2.65
CA PRO A 417 27.51 -5.05 2.22
C PRO A 417 28.25 -5.73 3.39
N VAL A 418 28.21 -7.05 3.45
CA VAL A 418 28.98 -7.80 4.46
C VAL A 418 30.47 -7.74 4.11
N LEU A 419 31.28 -7.16 4.98
CA LEU A 419 32.73 -7.14 4.82
C LEU A 419 33.38 -8.47 5.20
N THR A 420 34.18 -9.02 4.29
CA THR A 420 35.22 -10.00 4.59
C THR A 420 36.57 -9.30 4.57
N THR A 421 37.49 -9.71 5.45
CA THR A 421 38.86 -9.17 5.46
C THR A 421 39.60 -9.67 4.22
N LEU A 422 40.08 -8.74 3.39
CA LEU A 422 40.92 -9.07 2.24
C LEU A 422 42.34 -9.45 2.72
N PRO A 423 42.96 -10.49 2.13
CA PRO A 423 44.34 -10.82 2.44
C PRO A 423 45.29 -9.76 1.90
N ASN A 424 46.43 -9.58 2.57
CA ASN A 424 47.53 -8.79 2.03
C ASN A 424 48.08 -9.44 0.75
N ILE A 425 48.60 -8.64 -0.16
CA ILE A 425 49.19 -9.10 -1.42
C ILE A 425 50.71 -8.94 -1.35
N GLU A 426 51.41 -10.05 -1.54
CA GLU A 426 52.86 -10.10 -1.61
C GLU A 426 53.32 -10.40 -3.04
N THR A 427 54.19 -9.57 -3.60
CA THR A 427 54.72 -9.72 -4.97
C THR A 427 56.23 -9.53 -4.99
N CYS A 428 56.90 -10.16 -5.96
CA CYS A 428 58.34 -9.99 -6.18
C CYS A 428 58.71 -8.52 -6.42
N ASP A 429 59.70 -8.03 -5.66
CA ASP A 429 60.36 -6.75 -5.93
C ASP A 429 61.00 -6.80 -7.33
N ILE A 430 60.78 -5.76 -8.12
CA ILE A 430 61.41 -5.53 -9.43
C ILE A 430 62.53 -4.47 -9.34
N GLY A 431 62.78 -3.94 -8.15
CA GLY A 431 63.82 -3.00 -7.79
C GLY A 431 63.30 -1.85 -6.93
N PHE A 432 64.10 -1.42 -5.96
CA PHE A 432 63.81 -0.30 -5.05
C PHE A 432 62.51 -0.48 -4.26
N ASN A 433 62.20 -1.70 -3.80
CA ASN A 433 60.96 -2.05 -3.09
C ASN A 433 59.70 -1.69 -3.90
N SER A 434 59.72 -1.95 -5.20
CA SER A 434 58.59 -1.69 -6.09
C SER A 434 58.14 -2.96 -6.81
N ALA A 435 56.84 -3.10 -7.03
CA ALA A 435 56.25 -4.22 -7.76
C ALA A 435 54.95 -3.78 -8.45
N THR A 436 54.46 -4.62 -9.37
CA THR A 436 53.15 -4.46 -9.99
C THR A 436 52.17 -5.45 -9.35
N PHE A 437 51.09 -4.94 -8.79
CA PHE A 437 50.06 -5.67 -8.06
C PHE A 437 48.75 -5.74 -8.84
N ASP A 438 48.10 -6.91 -8.79
CA ASP A 438 46.71 -7.07 -9.20
C ASP A 438 45.81 -7.00 -7.95
N LEU A 439 45.24 -5.83 -7.70
CA LEU A 439 44.35 -5.56 -6.57
C LEU A 439 43.04 -6.35 -6.66
N THR A 440 42.65 -6.77 -7.86
CA THR A 440 41.41 -7.51 -8.13
C THR A 440 41.52 -9.00 -7.80
N SER A 441 42.74 -9.49 -7.55
CA SER A 441 43.04 -10.92 -7.36
C SER A 441 42.26 -11.58 -6.20
N SER A 442 41.81 -10.80 -5.23
CA SER A 442 41.08 -11.27 -4.04
C SER A 442 39.59 -10.92 -4.03
N GLU A 443 39.05 -10.34 -5.10
CA GLU A 443 37.63 -9.94 -5.17
C GLU A 443 36.67 -11.12 -4.98
N TYR A 444 37.07 -12.33 -5.38
CA TYR A 444 36.25 -13.54 -5.21
C TYR A 444 35.95 -13.89 -3.74
N LEU A 445 36.67 -13.32 -2.78
CA LEU A 445 36.43 -13.47 -1.34
C LEU A 445 35.31 -12.56 -0.83
N LEU A 446 34.98 -11.53 -1.60
CA LEU A 446 33.90 -10.61 -1.29
C LEU A 446 32.61 -11.28 -1.81
N ASN A 447 31.75 -11.73 -0.91
CA ASN A 447 30.46 -12.35 -1.27
C ASN A 447 29.42 -11.27 -1.63
N ILE A 448 29.68 -10.54 -2.71
CA ILE A 448 28.95 -9.34 -3.12
C ILE A 448 28.43 -9.53 -4.54
N GLY A 449 27.12 -9.29 -4.72
CA GLY A 449 26.42 -9.46 -5.99
C GLY A 449 26.73 -8.37 -7.00
N THR A 450 25.74 -7.54 -7.35
CA THR A 450 25.83 -6.46 -8.34
C THR A 450 26.52 -5.19 -7.81
N ASN A 451 27.56 -5.35 -7.00
CA ASN A 451 28.21 -4.25 -6.29
C ASN A 451 29.35 -3.65 -7.12
N SER A 452 29.59 -2.35 -7.00
CA SER A 452 30.82 -1.73 -7.50
C SER A 452 31.93 -1.86 -6.46
N ILE A 453 33.13 -2.18 -6.93
CA ILE A 453 34.34 -2.27 -6.12
C ILE A 453 35.32 -1.26 -6.67
N GLU A 454 35.78 -0.37 -5.80
CA GLU A 454 36.69 0.73 -6.15
C GLU A 454 37.88 0.71 -5.19
N TYR A 455 39.06 1.12 -5.68
CA TYR A 455 40.30 1.08 -4.92
C TYR A 455 40.94 2.46 -4.80
N TYR A 456 41.48 2.76 -3.63
CA TYR A 456 42.04 4.06 -3.28
C TYR A 456 43.31 3.91 -2.44
N THR A 457 44.20 4.89 -2.53
CA THR A 457 45.43 4.96 -1.71
C THR A 457 45.22 5.69 -0.38
N SER A 458 44.04 6.28 -0.17
CA SER A 458 43.65 7.00 1.06
C SER A 458 42.23 6.65 1.47
N TYR A 459 41.99 6.58 2.78
CA TYR A 459 40.66 6.37 3.35
C TYR A 459 39.71 7.52 3.01
N ASP A 460 40.19 8.77 3.10
CA ASP A 460 39.38 9.95 2.81
C ASP A 460 38.97 9.99 1.33
N ASP A 461 39.86 9.53 0.45
CA ASP A 461 39.59 9.42 -0.99
C ASP A 461 38.52 8.37 -1.27
N ALA A 462 38.54 7.23 -0.55
CA ALA A 462 37.50 6.21 -0.61
C ALA A 462 36.14 6.66 -0.05
N VAL A 463 36.12 7.50 0.99
CA VAL A 463 34.88 8.07 1.54
C VAL A 463 34.25 9.06 0.57
N ASN A 464 35.08 9.94 -0.01
CA ASN A 464 34.62 11.03 -0.90
C ASN A 464 34.56 10.65 -2.38
N GLN A 465 34.98 9.42 -2.74
CA GLN A 465 35.07 8.92 -4.12
C GLN A 465 35.90 9.84 -5.03
N ILE A 466 37.12 10.17 -4.60
CA ILE A 466 38.06 10.99 -5.36
C ILE A 466 39.36 10.23 -5.57
N ASN A 467 40.04 10.46 -6.70
CA ASN A 467 41.33 9.83 -7.04
C ASN A 467 41.30 8.29 -7.03
N GLU A 468 40.24 7.68 -7.58
CA GLU A 468 40.16 6.23 -7.77
C GLU A 468 41.37 5.69 -8.56
N ILE A 469 41.88 4.53 -8.16
CA ILE A 469 42.92 3.79 -8.90
C ILE A 469 42.34 3.28 -10.21
N ALA A 470 42.69 3.94 -11.32
CA ALA A 470 42.10 3.67 -12.63
C ALA A 470 42.40 2.27 -13.23
N ILE A 471 43.50 1.62 -12.82
CA ILE A 471 43.91 0.30 -13.35
C ILE A 471 44.28 -0.61 -12.17
N PRO A 472 43.28 -1.15 -11.44
CA PRO A 472 43.53 -1.94 -10.23
C PRO A 472 44.21 -3.29 -10.53
N SER A 473 44.10 -3.82 -11.75
CA SER A 473 44.74 -5.08 -12.14
C SER A 473 46.24 -4.98 -12.41
N SER A 474 46.80 -3.77 -12.41
CA SER A 474 48.21 -3.51 -12.72
C SER A 474 48.75 -2.28 -11.97
N TYR A 475 48.44 -2.19 -10.69
CA TYR A 475 48.82 -1.06 -9.85
C TYR A 475 50.30 -1.15 -9.43
N GLN A 476 51.04 -0.03 -9.47
CA GLN A 476 52.42 0.03 -9.00
C GLN A 476 52.47 0.80 -7.67
N ASN A 477 53.10 0.21 -6.67
CA ASN A 477 53.18 0.81 -5.34
C ASN A 477 54.10 2.04 -5.31
N THR A 478 53.79 2.97 -4.40
CA THR A 478 54.59 4.19 -4.17
C THR A 478 55.43 4.12 -2.89
N THR A 479 55.04 3.25 -1.97
CA THR A 479 55.73 2.96 -0.72
C THR A 479 55.71 1.45 -0.46
N ASP A 480 56.55 0.96 0.45
CA ASP A 480 56.56 -0.46 0.82
C ASP A 480 56.75 -0.60 2.35
N PRO A 481 55.77 -1.15 3.09
CA PRO A 481 54.43 -1.57 2.63
C PRO A 481 53.51 -0.38 2.31
N GLU A 482 52.57 -0.57 1.38
CA GLU A 482 51.53 0.41 1.04
C GLU A 482 50.14 -0.14 1.39
N ILE A 483 49.27 0.69 1.96
CA ILE A 483 47.89 0.31 2.31
C ILE A 483 46.95 0.74 1.19
N ILE A 484 46.14 -0.19 0.71
CA ILE A 484 45.06 0.07 -0.24
C ILE A 484 43.72 -0.03 0.47
N TYR A 485 42.85 0.93 0.22
CA TYR A 485 41.47 0.96 0.70
C TYR A 485 40.53 0.52 -0.41
N THR A 486 39.64 -0.40 -0.10
CA THR A 486 38.64 -0.93 -1.02
C THR A 486 37.26 -0.48 -0.57
N ARG A 487 36.60 0.33 -1.41
CA ARG A 487 35.22 0.75 -1.24
C ARG A 487 34.31 -0.25 -1.96
N ILE A 488 33.28 -0.71 -1.27
CA ILE A 488 32.31 -1.68 -1.76
C ILE A 488 30.93 -1.06 -1.60
N ASP A 489 30.28 -0.72 -2.71
CA ASP A 489 28.94 -0.15 -2.71
C ASP A 489 27.90 -1.20 -3.10
N ASN A 490 26.73 -1.15 -2.48
CA ASN A 490 25.50 -1.72 -3.05
C ASN A 490 24.60 -0.59 -3.54
N LEU A 491 23.33 -0.88 -3.84
CA LEU A 491 22.40 0.12 -4.37
C LEU A 491 22.24 1.36 -3.45
N ASN A 492 22.38 1.21 -2.13
CA ASN A 492 21.99 2.25 -1.16
C ASN A 492 23.05 2.54 -0.07
N CYS A 493 24.04 1.67 0.12
CA CYS A 493 25.02 1.71 1.21
C CYS A 493 26.42 1.30 0.73
N TYR A 494 27.43 1.65 1.52
CA TYR A 494 28.81 1.30 1.23
C TYR A 494 29.56 0.86 2.47
N GLN A 495 30.63 0.11 2.25
CA GLN A 495 31.62 -0.25 3.26
C GLN A 495 33.03 -0.05 2.72
N ILE A 496 33.98 0.21 3.63
CA ILE A 496 35.39 0.38 3.27
C ILE A 496 36.20 -0.62 4.09
N THR A 497 37.02 -1.41 3.40
CA THR A 497 38.03 -2.30 3.98
C THR A 497 39.41 -1.93 3.47
N SER A 498 40.46 -2.58 3.96
CA SER A 498 41.83 -2.31 3.53
C SER A 498 42.71 -3.55 3.61
N PHE A 499 43.74 -3.59 2.78
CA PHE A 499 44.80 -4.59 2.82
C PHE A 499 46.15 -3.95 2.48
N ALA A 500 47.25 -4.61 2.87
CA ALA A 500 48.61 -4.14 2.58
C ALA A 500 49.17 -4.80 1.32
N LEU A 501 49.90 -4.00 0.54
CA LEU A 501 50.83 -4.43 -0.49
C LEU A 501 52.21 -4.51 0.12
N THR A 502 52.92 -5.61 -0.15
CA THR A 502 54.30 -5.77 0.32
C THR A 502 55.15 -6.39 -0.76
N THR A 503 56.33 -5.83 -0.97
CA THR A 503 57.31 -6.44 -1.86
C THR A 503 58.13 -7.51 -1.13
N ILE A 504 58.46 -8.58 -1.84
CA ILE A 504 59.34 -9.62 -1.32
C ILE A 504 60.54 -9.79 -2.25
N ASN A 505 61.71 -9.99 -1.66
CA ASN A 505 62.92 -10.27 -2.41
C ASN A 505 62.80 -11.66 -3.04
N CYS A 506 62.68 -11.71 -4.37
CA CYS A 506 62.57 -12.95 -5.12
C CYS A 506 63.92 -13.42 -5.67
N PRO A 507 64.10 -14.72 -5.97
CA PRO A 507 65.40 -15.24 -6.40
C PRO A 507 65.86 -14.53 -7.69
N PRO A 508 67.11 -14.02 -7.74
CA PRO A 508 67.57 -13.29 -8.90
C PRO A 508 67.75 -14.24 -10.09
N TRP A 509 67.49 -13.74 -11.29
CA TRP A 509 67.81 -14.48 -12.51
C TRP A 509 69.29 -14.30 -12.86
N ILE A 510 70.03 -15.42 -12.88
CA ILE A 510 71.47 -15.44 -13.16
C ILE A 510 71.70 -15.92 -14.60
N PRO A 511 72.26 -15.09 -15.50
CA PRO A 511 72.52 -15.49 -16.88
C PRO A 511 73.63 -16.55 -16.97
N SER A 512 73.59 -17.39 -18.00
CA SER A 512 74.62 -18.42 -18.23
C SER A 512 75.85 -17.91 -19.00
N GLY A 513 75.81 -16.68 -19.50
CA GLY A 513 76.95 -16.08 -20.22
C GLY A 513 76.79 -14.60 -20.51
N PHE A 514 77.90 -13.96 -20.85
CA PHE A 514 78.00 -12.54 -21.21
C PHE A 514 79.22 -12.30 -22.13
N SER A 515 79.25 -11.15 -22.80
CA SER A 515 80.21 -10.82 -23.85
C SER A 515 80.81 -9.43 -23.71
N PRO A 516 81.94 -9.26 -22.99
CA PRO A 516 82.58 -7.96 -22.78
C PRO A 516 83.33 -7.47 -24.04
N ASN A 517 82.60 -7.15 -25.11
CA ASN A 517 83.12 -6.72 -26.42
C ASN A 517 82.87 -5.23 -26.72
N SER A 518 82.22 -4.51 -25.79
CA SER A 518 81.85 -3.10 -25.87
C SER A 518 80.85 -2.77 -26.97
N ASP A 519 79.96 -3.70 -27.34
CA ASP A 519 78.85 -3.46 -28.26
C ASP A 519 77.58 -2.92 -27.59
N GLY A 520 77.59 -2.82 -26.26
CA GLY A 520 76.48 -2.34 -25.43
C GLY A 520 75.50 -3.44 -25.01
N ILE A 521 75.67 -4.68 -25.45
CA ILE A 521 74.77 -5.81 -25.19
C ILE A 521 75.52 -6.90 -24.40
N ASN A 522 75.04 -7.21 -23.20
CA ASN A 522 75.64 -8.22 -22.32
C ASN A 522 77.14 -8.01 -22.05
N ASP A 523 77.62 -6.77 -22.03
CA ASP A 523 79.04 -6.44 -21.77
C ASP A 523 79.53 -6.79 -20.36
N GLY A 524 78.59 -7.00 -19.43
CA GLY A 524 78.88 -7.42 -18.07
C GLY A 524 78.00 -8.58 -17.64
N PHE A 525 78.43 -9.28 -16.59
CA PHE A 525 77.65 -10.31 -15.94
C PHE A 525 76.51 -9.68 -15.12
N ASN A 526 75.46 -9.29 -15.83
CA ASN A 526 74.30 -8.59 -15.28
C ASN A 526 73.30 -9.59 -14.69
N ILE A 527 73.36 -9.75 -13.36
CA ILE A 527 72.39 -10.51 -12.59
C ILE A 527 71.23 -9.58 -12.24
N GLN A 528 70.04 -9.87 -12.75
CA GLN A 528 68.86 -9.00 -12.57
C GLN A 528 68.46 -8.91 -11.10
N GLY A 529 68.12 -7.70 -10.64
CA GLY A 529 67.74 -7.42 -9.26
C GLY A 529 68.91 -7.29 -8.28
N LEU A 530 70.14 -7.66 -8.68
CA LEU A 530 71.25 -7.74 -7.74
C LEU A 530 71.66 -6.37 -7.16
N LEU A 531 71.64 -5.31 -7.98
CA LEU A 531 71.99 -3.95 -7.56
C LEU A 531 70.81 -3.13 -7.02
N THR A 532 69.58 -3.66 -7.11
CA THR A 532 68.35 -2.90 -6.83
C THR A 532 67.45 -3.53 -5.78
N ILE A 533 67.66 -4.80 -5.45
CA ILE A 533 66.86 -5.60 -4.48
C ILE A 533 67.76 -6.13 -3.36
N PHE A 534 68.90 -6.72 -3.74
CA PHE A 534 69.83 -7.37 -2.81
C PHE A 534 71.00 -6.44 -2.45
N GLU A 535 70.72 -5.44 -1.61
CA GLU A 535 71.77 -4.57 -1.06
C GLU A 535 72.80 -5.38 -0.26
N GLU A 536 74.06 -5.00 -0.32
CA GLU A 536 75.21 -5.66 0.31
C GLU A 536 75.59 -7.05 -0.25
N PHE A 537 75.20 -7.39 -1.48
CA PHE A 537 75.59 -8.68 -2.05
C PHE A 537 77.13 -8.83 -2.21
N GLU A 538 77.61 -10.07 -2.19
CA GLU A 538 79.01 -10.40 -2.47
C GLU A 538 79.11 -11.42 -3.62
N LEU A 539 79.69 -11.00 -4.74
CA LEU A 539 79.96 -11.85 -5.90
C LEU A 539 81.43 -12.26 -5.95
N LYS A 540 81.72 -13.56 -5.85
CA LYS A 540 83.06 -14.13 -6.04
C LYS A 540 83.12 -14.93 -7.33
N ILE A 541 84.11 -14.64 -8.19
CA ILE A 541 84.36 -15.39 -9.43
C ILE A 541 85.69 -16.13 -9.34
N PHE A 542 85.67 -17.39 -9.74
CA PHE A 542 86.79 -18.30 -9.76
C PHE A 542 87.08 -18.77 -11.19
N ASN A 543 88.37 -18.95 -11.51
CA ASN A 543 88.76 -19.62 -12.74
C ASN A 543 88.54 -21.15 -12.63
N ARG A 544 88.75 -21.87 -13.74
CA ARG A 544 88.63 -23.35 -13.81
C ARG A 544 89.55 -24.14 -12.85
N TYR A 545 90.52 -23.49 -12.22
CA TYR A 545 91.43 -24.10 -11.26
C TYR A 545 91.05 -23.78 -9.80
N GLY A 546 89.92 -23.10 -9.57
CA GLY A 546 89.46 -22.73 -8.23
C GLY A 546 90.17 -21.51 -7.63
N THR A 547 90.90 -20.73 -8.42
CA THR A 547 91.52 -19.47 -7.96
C THR A 547 90.52 -18.33 -8.02
N LEU A 548 90.35 -17.57 -6.93
CA LEU A 548 89.56 -16.34 -6.90
C LEU A 548 90.22 -15.27 -7.80
N ILE A 549 89.49 -14.81 -8.81
CA ILE A 549 89.97 -13.83 -9.81
C ILE A 549 89.19 -12.51 -9.76
N TYR A 550 87.96 -12.54 -9.24
CA TYR A 550 87.18 -11.34 -9.02
C TYR A 550 86.36 -11.47 -7.74
N GLN A 551 86.24 -10.37 -7.02
CA GLN A 551 85.33 -10.20 -5.89
C GLN A 551 84.68 -8.83 -6.00
N GLY A 552 83.35 -8.80 -6.05
CA GLY A 552 82.56 -7.59 -6.18
C GLY A 552 81.36 -7.56 -5.24
N GLY A 553 80.69 -6.42 -5.25
CA GLY A 553 79.49 -6.07 -4.49
C GLY A 553 78.92 -4.78 -5.07
N ASP A 554 78.00 -4.13 -4.37
CA ASP A 554 77.20 -3.00 -4.89
C ASP A 554 78.04 -1.90 -5.56
N GLU A 555 79.12 -1.46 -4.89
CA GLU A 555 79.96 -0.35 -5.35
C GLU A 555 80.67 -0.61 -6.69
N LEU A 556 80.91 -1.88 -7.02
CA LEU A 556 81.62 -2.27 -8.24
C LEU A 556 80.67 -2.60 -9.41
N GLY A 557 79.36 -2.67 -9.15
CA GLY A 557 78.36 -3.02 -10.15
C GLY A 557 78.56 -4.43 -10.71
N PHE A 558 78.19 -4.61 -11.98
CA PHE A 558 78.31 -5.89 -12.68
C PHE A 558 79.76 -6.20 -13.06
N TRP A 559 80.13 -7.48 -13.02
CA TRP A 559 81.46 -7.92 -13.42
C TRP A 559 81.65 -7.79 -14.94
N ASP A 560 82.64 -7.01 -15.37
CA ASP A 560 82.94 -6.69 -16.78
C ASP A 560 83.94 -7.67 -17.44
N GLY A 561 84.19 -8.81 -16.81
CA GLY A 561 85.17 -9.79 -17.29
C GLY A 561 86.62 -9.47 -16.92
N LYS A 562 86.91 -8.37 -16.21
CA LYS A 562 88.26 -8.05 -15.74
C LYS A 562 88.53 -8.62 -14.35
N SER A 563 89.78 -8.99 -14.07
CA SER A 563 90.16 -9.46 -12.73
C SER A 563 90.44 -8.30 -11.78
N ASN A 564 90.07 -8.42 -10.51
CA ASN A 564 90.47 -7.49 -9.44
C ASN A 564 91.13 -8.21 -8.24
N LYS A 565 91.24 -9.55 -8.31
CA LYS A 565 91.96 -10.41 -7.36
C LYS A 565 92.94 -11.30 -8.14
N GLY A 566 93.89 -11.90 -7.41
CA GLY A 566 94.92 -12.77 -7.98
C GLY A 566 96.29 -12.08 -8.10
N ILE A 567 97.31 -12.86 -8.49
CA ILE A 567 98.73 -12.43 -8.51
C ILE A 567 99.13 -11.81 -9.86
N ASN A 568 98.46 -12.20 -10.95
CA ASN A 568 98.78 -11.78 -12.32
C ASN A 568 97.54 -11.19 -13.01
N ASN A 569 97.73 -10.21 -13.90
CA ASN A 569 96.70 -9.61 -14.77
C ASN A 569 95.55 -8.85 -14.05
N VAL A 570 95.79 -8.36 -12.82
CA VAL A 570 94.85 -7.49 -12.10
C VAL A 570 94.54 -6.26 -12.97
N GLY A 571 93.25 -6.01 -13.20
CA GLY A 571 92.73 -4.94 -14.07
C GLY A 571 92.67 -5.30 -15.56
N SER A 572 93.13 -6.48 -15.98
CA SER A 572 93.07 -6.92 -17.39
C SER A 572 91.83 -7.78 -17.65
N LEU A 573 91.35 -7.73 -18.90
CA LEU A 573 90.29 -8.61 -19.41
C LEU A 573 90.77 -10.06 -19.38
N LEU A 574 89.94 -10.94 -18.83
CA LEU A 574 90.26 -12.35 -18.68
C LEU A 574 90.01 -13.11 -19.99
N PRO A 575 90.66 -14.27 -20.23
CA PRO A 575 90.46 -15.04 -21.46
C PRO A 575 89.03 -15.59 -21.61
N VAL A 576 88.60 -15.83 -22.86
CA VAL A 576 87.38 -16.59 -23.16
C VAL A 576 87.37 -17.93 -22.42
N GLY A 577 86.25 -18.26 -21.79
CA GLY A 577 86.09 -19.52 -21.08
C GLY A 577 84.98 -19.52 -20.04
N THR A 578 84.85 -20.67 -19.37
CA THR A 578 83.90 -20.87 -18.27
C THR A 578 84.55 -20.46 -16.94
N TYR A 579 83.81 -19.65 -16.19
CA TYR A 579 84.13 -19.19 -14.85
C TYR A 579 83.08 -19.70 -13.87
N TYR A 580 83.44 -19.82 -12.60
CA TYR A 580 82.54 -20.30 -11.55
C TYR A 580 82.25 -19.17 -10.60
N TYR A 581 80.98 -18.99 -10.22
CA TYR A 581 80.59 -17.95 -9.27
C TYR A 581 80.14 -18.55 -7.94
N VAL A 582 80.38 -17.80 -6.88
CA VAL A 582 79.73 -17.95 -5.57
C VAL A 582 79.16 -16.58 -5.24
N LEU A 583 77.83 -16.49 -5.18
CA LEU A 583 77.09 -15.27 -4.93
C LEU A 583 76.41 -15.37 -3.55
N TYR A 584 76.76 -14.47 -2.66
CA TYR A 584 76.08 -14.27 -1.39
C TYR A 584 75.12 -13.10 -1.56
N LEU A 585 73.82 -13.34 -1.42
CA LEU A 585 72.81 -12.27 -1.50
C LEU A 585 72.69 -11.48 -0.19
N ASN A 586 73.24 -12.01 0.91
CA ASN A 586 73.22 -11.40 2.25
C ASN A 586 71.82 -10.99 2.75
N ASP A 587 70.80 -11.68 2.24
CA ASP A 587 69.40 -11.50 2.61
C ASP A 587 68.95 -12.58 3.61
N LEU A 588 68.07 -12.21 4.56
CA LEU A 588 67.55 -13.10 5.61
C LEU A 588 66.85 -14.35 5.07
N ASN A 589 66.18 -14.21 3.92
CA ASN A 589 65.47 -15.28 3.22
C ASN A 589 66.41 -16.12 2.34
N TYR A 590 67.62 -15.63 2.03
CA TYR A 590 68.62 -16.31 1.18
C TYR A 590 69.96 -16.53 1.88
N GLN A 591 69.95 -17.28 2.98
CA GLN A 591 71.14 -17.55 3.81
C GLN A 591 72.21 -18.43 3.14
N LYS A 592 71.89 -19.12 2.04
CA LYS A 592 72.84 -19.97 1.30
C LYS A 592 73.34 -19.23 0.06
N SER A 593 74.65 -19.31 -0.18
CA SER A 593 75.24 -18.78 -1.41
C SER A 593 74.71 -19.51 -2.64
N LEU A 594 74.40 -18.76 -3.69
CA LEU A 594 74.12 -19.29 -5.01
C LEU A 594 75.44 -19.61 -5.72
N THR A 595 75.56 -20.80 -6.28
CA THR A 595 76.78 -21.23 -6.96
C THR A 595 76.47 -21.76 -8.35
N GLY A 596 77.33 -21.46 -9.32
CA GLY A 596 77.15 -21.94 -10.67
C GLY A 596 78.33 -21.58 -11.55
N TRP A 597 78.08 -21.55 -12.85
CA TRP A 597 79.07 -21.17 -13.85
C TRP A 597 78.51 -20.10 -14.79
N VAL A 598 79.40 -19.32 -15.36
CA VAL A 598 79.11 -18.33 -16.40
C VAL A 598 80.14 -18.46 -17.52
N TYR A 599 79.68 -18.46 -18.76
CA TYR A 599 80.54 -18.49 -19.93
C TYR A 599 80.81 -17.07 -20.45
N MET A 600 82.09 -16.71 -20.54
CA MET A 600 82.51 -15.40 -21.07
C MET A 600 83.09 -15.56 -22.47
N ASN A 601 82.58 -14.80 -23.43
CA ASN A 601 83.02 -14.83 -24.83
C ASN A 601 82.90 -13.45 -25.49
N TYR A 602 83.94 -12.95 -26.16
CA TYR A 602 83.98 -11.60 -26.73
C TYR A 602 84.72 -11.56 -28.06
#